data_AF-A0AAU6W5Q0-F1
#
_entry.id   AF-A0AAU6W5Q0-F1
#
_cell.length_a   1.000
_cell.length_b   1.000
_cell.length_c   1.000
_cell.angle_alpha   90.00
_cell.angle_beta   90.00
_cell.angle_gamma   90.00
#
_symmetry.space_group_name_H-M   'P 1'
#
loop_
_entity.id
_entity.type
_entity.pdbx_description
1 polymer ?
#
loop_
_entity_poly.entity_id
_entity_poly.type
_entity_poly.pdbx_seq_one_letter_code
_entity_poly.pdbx_strand_id
1 'polypeptide(L)' 'MKKNIPVITIDGPSGVGKSTLCNIIANKLNWYILESGVIYRLLAVMILKKNIPIIEKNIVCFLKNLDFSLLKKK' A
#
# COMPACT_ATOMS: atom_id res chain seq x y z
N MET A 1 4.79 -27.44 -9.70
CA MET A 1 3.94 -26.51 -10.48
C MET A 1 3.70 -25.25 -9.65
N LYS A 2 3.98 -24.05 -10.18
CA LYS A 2 3.63 -22.80 -9.48
C LYS A 2 2.10 -22.67 -9.47
N LYS A 3 1.51 -22.61 -8.28
CA LYS A 3 0.09 -22.30 -8.11
C LYS A 3 -0.12 -20.86 -8.56
N ASN A 4 -0.93 -20.62 -9.59
CA ASN A 4 -1.32 -19.27 -9.97
C ASN A 4 -2.25 -18.73 -8.89
N ILE A 5 -1.79 -17.72 -8.14
CA ILE A 5 -2.61 -17.03 -7.14
C ILE A 5 -3.44 -15.98 -7.90
N PRO A 6 -4.78 -16.06 -7.88
CA PRO A 6 -5.61 -15.10 -8.61
C PRO A 6 -5.54 -13.72 -7.94
N VAL A 7 -5.59 -12.66 -8.76
CA VAL A 7 -5.49 -11.26 -8.33
C VAL A 7 -6.60 -10.46 -9.01
N ILE A 8 -7.29 -9.60 -8.25
CA ILE A 8 -8.28 -8.65 -8.75
C ILE A 8 -7.75 -7.23 -8.48
N THR A 9 -7.70 -6.40 -9.52
CA THR A 9 -7.37 -4.97 -9.40
C THR A 9 -8.66 -4.13 -9.45
N ILE A 10 -8.68 -3.03 -8.69
CA ILE A 10 -9.84 -2.11 -8.63
C ILE A 10 -9.32 -0.68 -8.79
N ASP A 11 -9.51 -0.14 -9.99
CA ASP A 11 -9.02 1.17 -10.39
C ASP A 11 -10.15 2.18 -10.62
N GLY A 12 -9.83 3.47 -10.54
CA GLY A 12 -10.79 4.56 -10.73
C GLY A 12 -10.45 5.83 -9.91
N PRO A 13 -11.15 6.94 -10.13
CA PRO A 13 -10.85 8.23 -9.51
C PRO A 13 -11.07 8.23 -7.99
N SER A 14 -10.54 9.24 -7.29
CA SER A 14 -10.74 9.37 -5.84
C SER A 14 -12.23 9.55 -5.49
N GLY A 15 -12.65 9.08 -4.32
CA GLY A 15 -14.02 9.27 -3.81
C GLY A 15 -15.10 8.33 -4.35
N VAL A 16 -14.85 7.53 -5.40
CA VAL A 16 -15.88 6.64 -6.00
C VAL A 16 -16.17 5.35 -5.21
N GLY A 17 -15.62 5.19 -4.00
CA GLY A 17 -15.91 4.03 -3.14
C GLY A 17 -15.07 2.76 -3.41
N LYS A 18 -13.93 2.87 -4.11
CA LYS A 18 -13.07 1.69 -4.43
C LYS A 18 -12.64 0.88 -3.22
N SER A 19 -12.19 1.52 -2.14
CA SER A 19 -11.82 0.82 -0.90
C SER A 19 -13.00 0.08 -0.29
N THR A 20 -14.20 0.67 -0.31
CA THR A 20 -15.43 0.02 0.15
C THR A 20 -15.74 -1.21 -0.67
N LEU A 21 -15.69 -1.11 -2.01
CA LEU A 21 -15.90 -2.25 -2.91
C LEU A 21 -14.84 -3.34 -2.71
N CYS A 22 -13.57 -2.95 -2.56
CA CYS A 22 -12.46 -3.87 -2.32
C CYS A 22 -12.66 -4.69 -1.04
N ASN A 23 -13.03 -4.02 0.07
CA ASN A 23 -13.36 -4.67 1.34
C ASN A 23 -14.52 -5.66 1.20
N ILE A 24 -15.58 -5.29 0.48
CA ILE A 24 -16.74 -6.17 0.24
C ILE A 24 -16.32 -7.42 -0.54
N ILE A 25 -15.55 -7.27 -1.63
CA ILE A 25 -15.10 -8.38 -2.47
C ILE A 25 -14.17 -9.31 -1.68
N ALA A 26 -13.20 -8.75 -0.97
CA ALA A 26 -12.24 -9.53 -0.20
C ALA A 26 -12.90 -10.31 0.94
N ASN A 27 -13.86 -9.70 1.66
CA ASN A 27 -14.62 -10.40 2.69
C ASN A 27 -15.45 -11.55 2.12
N LYS A 28 -16.09 -11.35 0.95
CA LYS A 28 -16.86 -12.40 0.27
C LYS A 28 -16.00 -13.56 -0.22
N LEU A 29 -14.77 -13.29 -0.67
CA LEU A 29 -13.86 -14.29 -1.20
C LEU A 29 -12.92 -14.89 -0.15
N ASN A 30 -12.91 -14.32 1.07
CA ASN A 30 -11.89 -14.58 2.10
C ASN A 30 -10.47 -14.35 1.57
N TRP A 31 -10.26 -13.24 0.86
CA TRP A 31 -8.99 -12.87 0.24
C TRP A 31 -8.28 -11.75 1.01
N TYR A 32 -6.97 -11.65 0.81
CA TYR A 32 -6.18 -10.53 1.30
C TYR A 32 -6.43 -9.28 0.46
N ILE A 33 -6.34 -8.11 1.12
CA ILE A 33 -6.45 -6.80 0.51
C ILE A 33 -5.08 -6.14 0.47
N LEU A 34 -4.76 -5.48 -0.65
CA LEU A 34 -3.61 -4.60 -0.78
C LEU A 34 -4.08 -3.21 -1.22
N GLU A 35 -4.11 -2.23 -0.31
CA GLU A 35 -4.49 -0.86 -0.61
C GLU A 35 -3.27 0.01 -0.94
N SER A 36 -2.94 0.15 -2.23
CA SER A 36 -1.80 0.95 -2.71
C SER A 36 -1.79 2.37 -2.15
N GLY A 37 -2.95 3.03 -2.09
CA GLY A 37 -3.07 4.40 -1.58
C GLY A 37 -2.65 4.56 -0.11
N VAL A 38 -2.85 3.54 0.73
CA VAL A 38 -2.38 3.55 2.13
C VAL A 38 -0.86 3.50 2.18
N ILE A 39 -0.23 2.68 1.33
CA ILE A 39 1.22 2.54 1.24
C ILE A 39 1.88 3.87 0.85
N TYR A 40 1.36 4.54 -0.19
CA TYR A 40 1.89 5.85 -0.62
C TYR A 40 1.71 6.93 0.46
N ARG A 41 0.57 6.98 1.15
CA ARG A 41 0.34 7.95 2.24
C ARG A 41 1.25 7.70 3.43
N LEU A 42 1.43 6.44 3.80
CA LEU A 42 2.35 6.04 4.87
C LEU A 42 3.78 6.47 4.54
N LEU A 43 4.26 6.19 3.32
CA LEU A 43 5.57 6.64 2.87
C LEU A 43 5.70 8.17 2.98
N ALA A 44 4.71 8.92 2.49
CA ALA A 44 4.71 10.37 2.57
C ALA A 44 4.81 10.86 4.02
N VAL A 45 4.04 10.28 4.94
CA VAL A 45 4.11 10.59 6.38
C VAL A 45 5.51 10.31 6.95
N MET A 46 6.15 9.20 6.58
CA MET A 46 7.48 8.85 7.07
C MET A 46 8.56 9.80 6.56
N ILE A 47 8.51 10.18 5.28
CA ILE A 47 9.41 11.15 4.66
C ILE A 47 9.28 12.50 5.36
N LEU A 48 8.04 12.98 5.53
CA LEU A 48 7.75 14.26 6.20
C LEU A 48 8.22 14.26 7.65
N LYS A 49 7.92 13.21 8.43
CA LYS A 49 8.36 13.11 9.83
C LYS A 49 9.87 13.06 10.02
N LYS A 50 10.60 12.53 9.03
CA LYS A 50 12.08 12.46 9.06
C LYS A 50 12.74 13.65 8.39
N ASN A 51 11.98 14.65 7.94
CA ASN A 51 12.47 15.82 7.20
C ASN A 51 13.39 15.43 6.03
N ILE A 52 13.08 14.32 5.35
CA ILE A 52 13.86 13.87 4.20
C ILE A 52 13.49 14.79 3.02
N PRO A 53 14.47 15.42 2.34
CA PRO A 53 14.19 16.25 1.18
C PRO A 53 13.46 15.44 0.10
N ILE A 54 12.39 16.02 -0.47
CA ILE A 54 11.50 15.38 -1.45
C ILE A 54 12.19 15.31 -2.82
N ILE A 55 13.20 14.46 -2.89
CA ILE A 55 14.00 14.16 -4.08
C ILE A 55 13.91 12.65 -4.26
N GLU A 56 13.61 12.20 -5.48
CA GLU A 56 13.39 10.78 -5.79
C GLU A 56 14.50 9.88 -5.25
N LYS A 57 15.76 10.25 -5.49
CA LYS A 57 16.94 9.51 -4.99
C LYS A 57 16.92 9.33 -3.47
N ASN A 58 16.50 10.34 -2.72
CA ASN A 58 16.45 10.28 -1.26
C ASN A 58 15.31 9.38 -0.78
N ILE A 59 14.15 9.45 -1.44
CA ILE A 59 12.99 8.61 -1.12
C ILE A 59 13.28 7.15 -1.43
N VAL A 60 13.90 6.85 -2.57
CA VAL A 60 14.32 5.49 -2.95
C VAL A 60 15.36 4.94 -1.96
N CYS A 61 16.35 5.76 -1.57
CA CYS A 61 17.32 5.37 -0.56
C CYS A 61 16.67 5.07 0.79
N PHE A 62 15.71 5.90 1.21
CA PHE A 62 14.93 5.68 2.42
C PHE A 62 14.14 4.37 2.37
N LEU A 63 13.42 4.11 1.27
CA LEU A 63 12.64 2.90 1.06
C LEU A 63 13.47 1.63 1.09
N LYS A 64 14.68 1.64 0.48
CA LYS A 64 15.59 0.48 0.48
C LYS A 64 16.03 0.07 1.88
N ASN A 65 16.14 1.04 2.79
CA ASN A 65 16.57 0.83 4.17
C ASN A 65 15.38 0.75 5.15
N LEU A 66 14.14 0.76 4.64
CA LEU A 66 12.97 0.72 5.47
C LEU A 66 12.72 -0.71 5.95
N ASP A 67 12.68 -0.91 7.26
CA ASP A 67 12.20 -2.16 7.82
C ASP A 67 10.66 -2.19 7.80
N PHE A 68 10.10 -2.97 6.88
CA PHE A 68 8.66 -3.16 6.74
C PHE A 68 8.05 -3.96 7.91
N SER A 69 8.87 -4.60 8.76
CA SER A 69 8.38 -5.26 9.98
C SER A 69 7.73 -4.25 10.94
N LEU A 70 8.23 -3.00 10.95
CA LEU A 70 7.71 -1.89 11.74
C LEU A 70 6.31 -1.43 11.31
N LEU A 71 5.83 -1.86 10.13
CA LEU A 71 4.52 -1.51 9.58
C LEU A 71 3.43 -2.53 9.92
N LYS A 72 3.80 -3.69 10.45
CA LYS A 72 2.82 -4.65 10.98
C LYS A 72 2.29 -4.10 12.30
N LYS A 73 0.99 -3.79 12.36
CA LYS A 73 0.30 -3.69 13.65
C LYS A 73 0.41 -5.04 14.37
N LYS A 74 0.66 -4.98 15.68
CA LYS A 74 0.40 -6.10 16.60
C LYS A 74 -1.04 -6.60 16.43
#